data_AF-A0A4V2XVZ3-F1
#
_entry.id   AF-A0A4V2XVZ3-F1
#
_cell.length_a   1.000
_cell.length_b   1.000
_cell.length_c   1.000
_cell.angle_alpha   90.00
_cell.angle_beta   90.00
_cell.angle_gamma   90.00
#
_symmetry.space_group_name_H-M   'P 1'
#
loop_
_entity.id
_entity.type
_entity.pdbx_description
1 polymer ?
#
loop_
_entity_poly.entity_id
_entity_poly.type
_entity_poly.pdbx_seq_one_letter_code
_entity_poly.pdbx_strand_id
1 'polypeptide(L)'
;MRDSVLSNADEVLERLEDEIAFLAEGLAGVSEQLTDLTTELAGLLAGRDHDRVGHATGRVTALLGDQVLSDLTALAGLGAIRHGHPPNRDDGSGDAIPALTVEGLPAVGYDDAGGPSVDSLRDRLAASADHLQRLSTFVTDRFDLARAAAERGDADRALEDLRLVREAAGSAPEGYRLWLTCLAELTDATGSAGLVT
;
A
#
# COMPACT_ATOMS: atom_id res chain seq x y z
N MET A 1 8.62 4.78 53.05
CA MET A 1 9.51 4.13 52.03
C MET A 1 8.74 3.37 50.95
N ARG A 2 7.47 2.97 51.16
CA ARG A 2 6.61 2.43 50.09
C ARG A 2 6.12 3.51 49.11
N ASP A 3 5.93 4.75 49.57
CA ASP A 3 5.40 5.84 48.74
C ASP A 3 6.36 6.29 47.61
N SER A 4 7.68 6.23 47.81
CA SER A 4 8.67 6.56 46.76
C SER A 4 8.77 5.49 45.66
N VAL A 5 8.42 4.23 45.95
CA VAL A 5 8.46 3.15 44.96
C VAL A 5 7.20 3.18 44.09
N LEU A 6 6.06 3.58 44.67
CA LEU A 6 4.81 3.79 43.93
C LEU A 6 4.93 5.02 43.01
N SER A 7 5.53 6.12 43.49
CA SER A 7 5.82 7.31 42.66
C SER A 7 6.65 6.97 41.41
N ASN A 8 7.70 6.15 41.57
CA ASN A 8 8.56 5.78 40.44
C ASN A 8 7.86 4.81 39.46
N ALA A 9 6.94 3.96 39.94
CA ALA A 9 6.20 3.05 39.08
C ALA A 9 5.18 3.81 38.22
N ASP A 10 4.50 4.79 38.80
CA ASP A 10 3.53 5.63 38.09
C ASP A 10 4.23 6.50 37.02
N GLU A 11 5.38 7.09 37.33
CA GLU A 11 6.19 7.86 36.36
C GLU A 11 6.66 7.02 35.16
N VAL A 12 6.99 5.74 35.39
CA VAL A 12 7.39 4.81 34.31
C VAL A 12 6.20 4.43 33.43
N LEU A 13 5.01 4.27 34.03
CA LEU A 13 3.79 3.98 33.28
C LEU A 13 3.34 5.19 32.45
N GLU A 14 3.38 6.39 33.01
CA GLU A 14 3.06 7.64 32.28
C GLU A 14 3.99 7.80 31.08
N ARG A 15 5.31 7.63 31.28
CA ARG A 15 6.29 7.68 30.18
C ARG A 15 6.05 6.62 29.11
N LEU A 16 5.62 5.42 29.50
CA LEU A 16 5.27 4.36 28.56
C LEU A 16 4.04 4.74 27.73
N GLU A 17 3.02 5.31 28.36
CA GLU A 17 1.80 5.75 27.69
C GLU A 17 2.07 6.92 26.72
N ASP A 18 2.91 7.87 27.11
CA ASP A 18 3.36 8.97 26.24
C ASP A 18 4.09 8.47 24.99
N GLU A 19 5.01 7.50 25.14
CA GLU A 19 5.75 6.93 24.02
C GLU A 19 4.85 6.14 23.07
N ILE A 20 3.91 5.36 23.62
CA ILE A 20 2.89 4.64 22.82
C ILE A 20 2.04 5.65 22.03
N ALA A 21 1.57 6.73 22.67
CA ALA A 21 0.76 7.75 22.03
C ALA A 21 1.53 8.45 20.90
N PHE A 22 2.80 8.81 21.13
CA PHE A 22 3.66 9.44 20.13
C PHE A 22 3.85 8.54 18.90
N LEU A 23 4.18 7.26 19.10
CA LEU A 23 4.35 6.31 17.99
C LEU A 23 3.04 6.05 17.25
N ALA A 24 1.93 5.89 17.98
CA ALA A 24 0.61 5.66 17.39
C ALA A 24 0.17 6.86 16.53
N GLU A 25 0.38 8.09 17.00
CA GLU A 25 0.09 9.31 16.25
C GLU A 25 0.96 9.41 14.99
N GLY A 26 2.26 9.14 15.10
CA GLY A 26 3.17 9.12 13.95
C GLY A 26 2.74 8.11 12.87
N LEU A 27 2.40 6.88 13.27
CA LEU A 27 1.93 5.85 12.36
C LEU A 27 0.53 6.14 11.81
N ALA A 28 -0.36 6.77 12.58
CA ALA A 28 -1.64 7.25 12.08
C ALA A 28 -1.46 8.30 10.97
N GLY A 29 -0.51 9.23 11.13
CA GLY A 29 -0.14 10.19 10.09
C GLY A 29 0.42 9.53 8.81
N VAL A 30 1.06 8.36 8.91
CA VAL A 30 1.45 7.57 7.74
C VAL A 30 0.22 6.95 7.06
N SER A 31 -0.73 6.43 7.84
CA SER A 31 -1.98 5.87 7.30
C SER A 31 -2.81 6.92 6.54
N GLU A 32 -2.92 8.13 7.09
CA GLU A 32 -3.58 9.25 6.41
C GLU A 32 -2.90 9.58 5.07
N GLN A 33 -1.57 9.66 5.06
CA GLN A 33 -0.81 9.90 3.82
C GLN A 33 -1.00 8.80 2.77
N LEU A 34 -1.09 7.52 3.18
CA LEU A 34 -1.37 6.40 2.28
C LEU A 34 -2.80 6.47 1.71
N THR A 35 -3.76 6.88 2.53
CA THR A 35 -5.16 7.08 2.13
C THR A 35 -5.29 8.22 1.11
N ASP A 36 -4.61 9.34 1.36
CA ASP A 36 -4.56 10.48 0.45
C ASP A 36 -3.92 10.09 -0.88
N LEU A 37 -2.78 9.40 -0.85
CA LEU A 37 -2.11 8.91 -2.06
C LEU A 37 -2.97 7.92 -2.85
N THR A 38 -3.70 7.03 -2.17
CA THR A 38 -4.62 6.09 -2.82
C THR A 38 -5.75 6.83 -3.55
N THR A 39 -6.31 7.86 -2.92
CA THR A 39 -7.34 8.70 -3.52
C THR A 39 -6.79 9.53 -4.69
N GLU A 40 -5.60 10.11 -4.53
CA GLU A 40 -4.90 10.85 -5.57
C GLU A 40 -4.62 9.95 -6.79
N LEU A 41 -4.08 8.75 -6.57
CA LEU A 41 -3.73 7.79 -7.60
C LEU A 41 -4.94 7.44 -8.49
N ALA A 42 -6.12 7.23 -7.89
CA ALA A 42 -7.34 6.97 -8.65
C ALA A 42 -7.69 8.12 -9.61
N GLY A 43 -7.56 9.37 -9.16
CA GLY A 43 -7.77 10.55 -10.00
C GLY A 43 -6.71 10.68 -11.12
N LEU A 44 -5.44 10.42 -10.79
CA LEU A 44 -4.33 10.50 -11.75
C LEU A 44 -4.43 9.44 -12.85
N LEU A 45 -4.80 8.21 -12.50
CA LEU A 45 -5.02 7.12 -13.45
C LEU A 45 -6.16 7.45 -14.43
N ALA A 46 -7.25 8.03 -13.94
CA ALA A 46 -8.35 8.49 -14.78
C ALA A 46 -7.91 9.63 -15.72
N GLY A 47 -7.07 10.55 -15.24
CA GLY A 47 -6.50 11.64 -16.02
C GLY A 47 -5.36 11.25 -16.97
N ARG A 48 -4.83 10.02 -16.84
CA ARG A 48 -3.68 9.49 -17.60
C ARG A 48 -2.39 10.33 -17.46
N ASP A 49 -2.22 11.00 -16.32
CA ASP A 49 -1.02 11.79 -16.01
C ASP A 49 0.10 10.87 -15.52
N HIS A 50 0.88 10.34 -16.46
CA HIS A 50 1.84 9.29 -16.15
C HIS A 50 2.94 9.74 -15.18
N ASP A 51 3.44 10.97 -15.31
CA ASP A 51 4.50 11.49 -14.44
C ASP A 51 4.03 11.55 -12.99
N ARG A 52 2.79 12.01 -12.78
CA ARG A 52 2.19 12.03 -11.44
C ARG A 52 1.87 10.63 -10.91
N VAL A 53 1.40 9.71 -11.74
CA VAL A 53 1.18 8.30 -11.34
C VAL A 53 2.49 7.65 -10.87
N GLY A 54 3.58 7.83 -11.63
CA GLY A 54 4.90 7.34 -11.27
C GLY A 54 5.42 7.96 -9.97
N HIS A 55 5.20 9.26 -9.77
CA HIS A 55 5.57 9.94 -8.53
C HIS A 55 4.76 9.44 -7.32
N ALA A 56 3.44 9.30 -7.46
CA ALA A 56 2.55 8.81 -6.40
C ALA A 56 2.91 7.38 -5.97
N THR A 57 3.12 6.47 -6.93
CA THR A 57 3.56 5.09 -6.65
C THR A 57 4.94 5.05 -5.98
N GLY A 58 5.89 5.89 -6.40
CA GLY A 58 7.18 6.03 -5.73
C GLY A 58 7.08 6.54 -4.29
N ARG A 59 6.16 7.48 -4.02
CA ARG A 59 5.89 7.99 -2.66
C ARG A 59 5.35 6.91 -1.73
N VAL A 60 4.47 6.03 -2.19
CA VAL A 60 3.96 4.90 -1.40
C VAL A 60 5.13 4.03 -0.92
N THR A 61 6.03 3.63 -1.81
CA THR A 61 7.22 2.84 -1.43
C THR A 61 8.13 3.60 -0.46
N ALA A 62 8.31 4.90 -0.65
CA ALA A 62 9.18 5.73 0.21
C ALA A 62 8.62 5.89 1.62
N LEU A 63 7.29 6.05 1.77
CA LEU A 63 6.63 6.13 3.07
C LEU A 63 6.82 4.86 3.90
N LEU A 64 6.80 3.69 3.24
CA LEU A 64 6.92 2.38 3.87
C LEU A 64 8.38 1.95 4.12
N GLY A 65 9.26 2.94 4.35
CA GLY A 65 10.68 2.73 4.61
C GLY A 65 10.99 2.11 5.98
N ASP A 66 12.28 2.06 6.31
CA ASP A 66 12.75 1.37 7.52
C ASP A 66 12.35 2.08 8.82
N GLN A 67 12.07 3.38 8.77
CA GLN A 67 11.56 4.13 9.92
C GLN A 67 10.20 3.58 10.38
N VAL A 68 9.26 3.36 9.45
CA VAL A 68 7.94 2.80 9.76
C VAL A 68 8.05 1.40 10.35
N LEU A 69 8.97 0.58 9.85
CA LEU A 69 9.25 -0.73 10.45
C LEU A 69 9.74 -0.61 11.89
N SER A 70 10.68 0.32 12.14
CA SER A 70 11.21 0.57 13.48
C SER A 70 10.10 1.03 14.43
N ASP A 71 9.29 2.00 14.03
CA ASP A 71 8.23 2.59 14.85
C ASP A 71 7.13 1.57 15.15
N LEU A 72 6.73 0.77 14.17
CA LEU A 72 5.72 -0.26 14.32
C LEU A 72 6.21 -1.42 15.20
N THR A 73 7.50 -1.79 15.10
CA THR A 73 8.13 -2.77 16.00
C THR A 73 8.20 -2.24 17.44
N ALA A 74 8.58 -0.98 17.61
CA ALA A 74 8.64 -0.33 18.92
C ALA A 74 7.25 -0.27 19.55
N LEU A 75 6.24 0.17 18.80
CA LEU A 75 4.86 0.24 19.26
C LEU A 75 4.34 -1.14 19.67
N ALA A 76 4.60 -2.18 18.88
CA ALA A 76 4.22 -3.54 19.24
C ALA A 76 4.91 -4.04 20.53
N GLY A 77 6.20 -3.73 20.71
CA GLY A 77 6.94 -4.07 21.92
C GLY A 77 6.37 -3.37 23.17
N LEU A 78 6.07 -2.08 23.06
CA LEU A 78 5.48 -1.29 24.15
C LEU A 78 4.04 -1.70 24.44
N GLY A 79 3.24 -1.97 23.41
CA GLY A 79 1.89 -2.50 23.52
C GLY A 79 1.87 -3.85 24.24
N ALA A 80 2.83 -4.74 23.96
CA ALA A 80 2.95 -6.03 24.63
C ALA A 80 3.29 -5.89 26.11
N ILE A 81 4.10 -4.89 26.49
CA ILE A 81 4.37 -4.55 27.90
C ILE A 81 3.10 -4.03 28.58
N ARG A 82 2.31 -3.21 27.87
CA ARG A 82 1.11 -2.54 28.42
C ARG A 82 -0.09 -3.47 28.56
N HIS A 83 -0.30 -4.37 27.61
CA HIS A 83 -1.51 -5.19 27.47
C HIS A 83 -1.26 -6.68 27.71
N GLY A 84 0.00 -7.11 27.76
CA GLY A 84 0.38 -8.52 27.71
C GLY A 84 0.43 -9.05 26.28
N HIS A 85 0.98 -10.25 26.10
CA HIS A 85 0.96 -10.89 24.78
C HIS A 85 -0.46 -11.33 24.43
N PRO A 86 -0.92 -11.11 23.19
CA PRO A 86 -2.20 -11.61 22.74
C PRO A 86 -2.22 -13.15 22.78
N PRO A 87 -3.40 -13.77 22.94
CA PRO A 87 -3.53 -15.23 22.87
C PRO A 87 -3.10 -15.74 21.49
N ASN A 88 -2.54 -16.96 21.46
CA ASN A 88 -2.12 -17.64 20.23
C ASN A 88 -3.25 -17.64 19.17
N ARG A 89 -2.86 -17.40 17.91
CA ARG A 89 -3.78 -17.23 16.79
C ARG A 89 -4.35 -18.56 16.30
N ASP A 90 -5.57 -18.49 15.78
CA ASP A 90 -6.03 -19.41 14.75
C ASP A 90 -5.48 -18.91 13.40
N ASP A 91 -4.66 -19.73 12.75
CA ASP A 91 -4.00 -19.48 11.46
C ASP A 91 -5.02 -19.32 10.31
N GLY A 92 -5.65 -18.13 10.20
CA GLY A 92 -6.81 -17.93 9.31
C GLY A 92 -6.70 -16.87 8.22
N SER A 93 -5.62 -16.08 8.13
CA SER A 93 -5.57 -14.93 7.23
C SER A 93 -4.83 -15.25 5.92
N GLY A 94 -5.47 -16.03 5.03
CA GLY A 94 -4.97 -16.37 3.69
C GLY A 94 -5.03 -15.23 2.66
N ASP A 95 -4.81 -13.99 3.09
CA ASP A 95 -4.93 -12.84 2.21
C ASP A 95 -3.68 -12.68 1.34
N ALA A 96 -3.90 -12.78 0.03
CA ALA A 96 -2.86 -12.71 -0.97
C ALA A 96 -2.72 -11.29 -1.53
N ILE A 97 -1.48 -10.91 -1.84
CA ILE A 97 -1.18 -9.66 -2.55
C ILE A 97 -1.84 -9.73 -3.93
N PRO A 98 -2.55 -8.66 -4.36
CA PRO A 98 -3.08 -8.58 -5.72
C PRO A 98 -1.96 -8.78 -6.74
N ALA A 99 -2.08 -9.81 -7.57
CA ALA A 99 -1.13 -10.08 -8.64
C ALA A 99 -1.76 -9.76 -10.00
N LEU A 100 -0.99 -9.17 -10.90
CA LEU A 100 -1.34 -9.05 -12.31
C LEU A 100 -0.14 -9.46 -13.15
N THR A 101 -0.26 -10.59 -13.84
CA THR A 101 0.70 -11.00 -14.86
C THR A 101 0.28 -10.42 -16.21
N VAL A 102 1.23 -10.35 -17.16
CA VAL A 102 0.93 -9.98 -18.55
C VAL A 102 -0.15 -10.89 -19.15
N GLU A 103 -0.19 -12.15 -18.74
CA GLU A 103 -1.19 -13.16 -19.14
C GLU A 103 -2.58 -12.91 -18.52
N GLY A 104 -2.63 -12.17 -17.40
CA GLY A 104 -3.87 -11.74 -16.75
C GLY A 104 -4.48 -10.49 -17.37
N LEU A 105 -3.81 -9.85 -18.33
CA LEU A 105 -4.41 -8.76 -19.10
C LEU A 105 -5.38 -9.29 -20.17
N PRO A 106 -6.42 -8.50 -20.52
CA PRO A 106 -7.22 -8.77 -21.69
C PRO A 106 -6.34 -8.97 -22.93
N ALA A 107 -6.68 -9.95 -23.76
CA ALA A 107 -5.95 -10.23 -24.99
C ALA A 107 -6.00 -9.03 -25.95
N VAL A 108 -4.93 -8.82 -26.72
CA VAL A 108 -4.91 -7.83 -27.80
C VAL A 108 -5.82 -8.33 -28.93
N GLY A 109 -6.94 -7.65 -29.11
CA GLY A 109 -7.79 -7.81 -30.28
C GLY A 109 -7.19 -7.07 -31.47
N TYR A 110 -7.44 -7.58 -32.67
CA TYR A 110 -7.04 -6.93 -33.92
C TYR A 110 -8.29 -6.47 -34.68
N ASP A 111 -8.19 -5.32 -35.35
CA ASP A 111 -9.23 -4.82 -36.24
C ASP A 111 -9.19 -5.53 -37.60
N ASP A 112 -10.16 -5.22 -38.45
CA ASP A 112 -10.27 -5.80 -39.80
C ASP A 112 -9.08 -5.46 -40.71
N ALA A 113 -8.28 -4.44 -40.36
CA ALA A 113 -7.06 -4.04 -41.06
C ALA A 113 -5.81 -4.77 -40.50
N GLY A 114 -5.96 -5.64 -39.51
CA GLY A 114 -4.88 -6.37 -38.86
C GLY A 114 -4.06 -5.52 -37.87
N GLY A 115 -4.51 -4.30 -37.56
CA GLY A 115 -3.93 -3.44 -36.53
C GLY A 115 -4.49 -3.76 -35.13
N PRO A 116 -3.82 -3.38 -34.03
CA PRO A 116 -4.36 -3.52 -32.69
C PRO A 116 -5.66 -2.72 -32.54
N SER A 117 -6.72 -3.37 -32.06
CA SER A 117 -7.99 -2.71 -31.79
C SER A 117 -7.86 -1.71 -30.65
N VAL A 118 -8.28 -0.46 -30.89
CA VAL A 118 -8.27 0.63 -29.90
C VAL A 118 -9.08 0.25 -28.66
N ASP A 119 -10.20 -0.45 -28.81
CA ASP A 119 -11.05 -0.84 -27.67
C ASP A 119 -10.35 -1.90 -26.81
N SER A 120 -9.67 -2.86 -27.43
CA SER A 120 -8.85 -3.84 -26.70
C SER A 120 -7.70 -3.18 -25.93
N LEU A 121 -7.04 -2.17 -26.52
CA LEU A 121 -5.99 -1.40 -25.83
C LEU A 121 -6.55 -0.57 -24.67
N ARG A 122 -7.77 -0.02 -24.80
CA ARG A 122 -8.47 0.66 -23.70
C ARG A 122 -8.78 -0.31 -22.55
N ASP A 123 -9.23 -1.53 -22.87
CA ASP A 123 -9.51 -2.55 -21.85
C ASP A 123 -8.24 -2.96 -21.09
N ARG A 124 -7.12 -3.12 -21.79
CA ARG A 124 -5.81 -3.41 -21.16
C ARG A 124 -5.32 -2.25 -20.29
N LEU A 125 -5.50 -1.01 -20.74
CA LEU A 125 -5.18 0.19 -19.94
C LEU A 125 -6.05 0.27 -18.68
N ALA A 126 -7.35 -0.04 -18.80
CA ALA A 126 -8.27 -0.05 -17.67
C ALA A 126 -7.91 -1.15 -16.66
N ALA A 127 -7.60 -2.37 -17.13
CA ALA A 127 -7.22 -3.50 -16.27
C ALA A 127 -5.92 -3.23 -15.49
N SER A 128 -4.93 -2.60 -16.13
CA SER A 128 -3.67 -2.23 -15.47
C SER A 128 -3.85 -1.06 -14.47
N ALA A 129 -4.70 -0.08 -14.78
CA ALA A 129 -5.05 0.99 -13.85
C ALA A 129 -5.80 0.45 -12.61
N ASP A 130 -6.79 -0.42 -12.83
CA ASP A 130 -7.53 -1.09 -11.76
C ASP A 130 -6.62 -1.93 -10.86
N HIS A 131 -5.61 -2.60 -11.43
CA HIS A 131 -4.61 -3.32 -10.64
C HIS A 131 -3.78 -2.39 -9.73
N LEU A 132 -3.31 -1.25 -10.24
CA LEU A 132 -2.61 -0.26 -9.43
C LEU A 132 -3.48 0.28 -8.29
N GLN A 133 -4.77 0.51 -8.56
CA GLN A 133 -5.73 0.92 -7.55
C GLN A 133 -5.92 -0.17 -6.48
N ARG A 134 -6.09 -1.43 -6.89
CA ARG A 134 -6.18 -2.58 -5.97
C ARG A 134 -4.93 -2.73 -5.09
N LEU A 135 -3.74 -2.56 -5.65
CA LEU A 135 -2.49 -2.57 -4.88
C LEU A 135 -2.46 -1.45 -3.84
N SER A 136 -2.85 -0.23 -4.21
CA SER A 136 -2.85 0.93 -3.31
C SER A 136 -3.85 0.76 -2.16
N THR A 137 -5.06 0.28 -2.46
CA THR A 137 -6.05 -0.05 -1.44
C THR A 137 -5.55 -1.17 -0.51
N PHE A 138 -4.98 -2.24 -1.06
CA PHE A 138 -4.42 -3.33 -0.27
C PHE A 138 -3.32 -2.84 0.69
N VAL A 139 -2.41 -1.98 0.20
CA VAL A 139 -1.35 -1.38 1.02
C VAL A 139 -1.94 -0.58 2.17
N THR A 140 -2.93 0.26 1.91
CA THR A 140 -3.57 1.11 2.93
C THR A 140 -4.28 0.27 3.98
N ASP A 141 -5.15 -0.65 3.55
CA ASP A 141 -5.93 -1.51 4.45
C ASP A 141 -5.02 -2.36 5.34
N ARG A 142 -3.96 -2.94 4.77
CA ARG A 142 -3.00 -3.77 5.51
C ARG A 142 -2.15 -2.96 6.47
N PHE A 143 -1.79 -1.74 6.10
CA PHE A 143 -1.02 -0.88 6.99
C PHE A 143 -1.84 -0.50 8.23
N ASP A 144 -3.13 -0.22 8.07
CA ASP A 144 -4.03 0.00 9.20
C ASP A 144 -4.17 -1.23 10.11
N LEU A 145 -4.25 -2.42 9.53
CA LEU A 145 -4.24 -3.67 10.30
C LEU A 145 -2.93 -3.87 11.07
N ALA A 146 -1.79 -3.59 10.42
CA ALA A 146 -0.48 -3.68 11.04
C ALA A 146 -0.35 -2.73 12.24
N ARG A 147 -0.79 -1.47 12.07
CA ARG A 147 -0.84 -0.47 13.13
C ARG A 147 -1.75 -0.90 14.29
N ALA A 148 -2.97 -1.31 14.00
CA ALA A 148 -3.93 -1.75 15.02
C ALA A 148 -3.47 -3.03 15.76
N ALA A 149 -2.65 -3.87 15.11
CA ALA A 149 -2.00 -5.01 15.77
C ALA A 149 -0.87 -4.53 16.71
N ALA A 150 -0.03 -3.61 16.25
CA ALA A 150 1.05 -3.04 17.06
C ALA A 150 0.52 -2.32 18.31
N GLU A 151 -0.54 -1.52 18.19
CA GLU A 151 -1.20 -0.85 19.33
C GLU A 151 -1.69 -1.84 20.40
N ARG A 152 -2.08 -3.06 19.99
CA ARG A 152 -2.51 -4.13 20.89
C ARG A 152 -1.36 -5.00 21.42
N GLY A 153 -0.12 -4.73 21.01
CA GLY A 153 1.04 -5.53 21.36
C GLY A 153 1.21 -6.83 20.57
N ASP A 154 0.52 -6.98 19.45
CA ASP A 154 0.61 -8.16 18.58
C ASP A 154 1.73 -7.97 17.54
N ALA A 155 2.97 -8.14 17.98
CA ALA A 155 4.14 -7.93 17.13
C ALA A 155 4.18 -8.85 15.91
N ASP A 156 3.79 -10.11 16.08
CA ASP A 156 3.81 -11.09 14.99
C ASP A 156 2.83 -10.68 13.88
N ARG A 157 1.59 -10.30 14.24
CA ARG A 157 0.64 -9.80 13.23
C ARG A 157 1.08 -8.48 12.63
N ALA A 158 1.55 -7.55 13.46
CA ALA A 158 1.99 -6.25 12.98
C ALA A 158 3.10 -6.38 11.92
N LEU A 159 4.08 -7.25 12.16
CA LEU A 159 5.17 -7.53 11.23
C LEU A 159 4.74 -8.33 10.00
N GLU A 160 3.82 -9.28 10.16
CA GLU A 160 3.23 -10.04 9.05
C GLU A 160 2.50 -9.12 8.06
N ASP A 161 1.58 -8.29 8.54
CA ASP A 161 0.83 -7.36 7.69
C ASP A 161 1.78 -6.32 7.08
N LEU A 162 2.77 -5.80 7.83
CA LEU A 162 3.78 -4.88 7.27
C LEU A 162 4.63 -5.53 6.17
N ARG A 163 4.96 -6.83 6.30
CA ARG A 163 5.66 -7.57 5.24
C ARG A 163 4.82 -7.59 3.96
N LEU A 164 3.53 -7.89 4.07
CA LEU A 164 2.60 -7.89 2.93
C LEU A 164 2.46 -6.49 2.31
N VAL A 165 2.38 -5.45 3.13
CA VAL A 165 2.36 -4.05 2.69
C VAL A 165 3.60 -3.72 1.85
N ARG A 166 4.81 -4.04 2.35
CA ARG A 166 6.06 -3.75 1.65
C ARG A 166 6.20 -4.56 0.37
N GLU A 167 5.77 -5.82 0.38
CA GLU A 167 5.77 -6.68 -0.81
C GLU A 167 4.80 -6.13 -1.88
N ALA A 168 3.58 -5.75 -1.51
CA ALA A 168 2.61 -5.13 -2.41
C ALA A 168 3.08 -3.77 -2.96
N ALA A 169 3.64 -2.91 -2.10
CA ALA A 169 4.24 -1.64 -2.52
C ALA A 169 5.46 -1.85 -3.43
N GLY A 170 6.21 -2.94 -3.23
CA GLY A 170 7.32 -3.36 -4.08
C GLY A 170 6.89 -3.85 -5.47
N SER A 171 5.65 -4.33 -5.62
CA SER A 171 5.06 -4.74 -6.91
C SER A 171 4.49 -3.56 -7.71
N ALA A 172 4.18 -2.42 -7.07
CA ALA A 172 3.59 -1.26 -7.74
C ALA A 172 4.42 -0.73 -8.95
N PRO A 173 5.77 -0.68 -8.93
CA PRO A 173 6.56 -0.26 -10.10
C PRO A 173 6.37 -1.15 -11.34
N GLU A 174 6.13 -2.45 -11.15
CA GLU A 174 5.85 -3.37 -12.27
C GLU A 174 4.47 -3.10 -12.86
N GLY A 175 3.44 -2.96 -12.00
CA GLY A 175 2.10 -2.55 -12.43
C GLY A 175 2.10 -1.20 -13.17
N TYR A 176 2.91 -0.25 -12.71
CA TYR A 176 3.08 1.05 -13.36
C TYR A 176 3.72 0.94 -14.74
N ARG A 177 4.77 0.12 -14.91
CA ARG A 177 5.37 -0.14 -16.23
C ARG A 177 4.40 -0.80 -17.20
N LEU A 178 3.56 -1.71 -16.70
CA LEU A 178 2.54 -2.36 -17.51
C LEU A 178 1.49 -1.36 -18.00
N TRP A 179 1.02 -0.50 -17.08
CA TRP A 179 0.09 0.58 -17.40
C TRP A 179 0.68 1.58 -18.41
N LEU A 180 1.93 2.00 -18.22
CA LEU A 180 2.67 2.86 -19.15
C LEU A 180 2.76 2.25 -20.56
N THR A 181 3.06 0.96 -20.64
CA THR A 181 3.12 0.24 -21.92
C THR A 181 1.77 0.29 -22.63
N CYS A 182 0.67 0.00 -21.91
CA CYS A 182 -0.68 0.07 -22.47
C CYS A 182 -1.04 1.50 -22.92
N LEU A 183 -0.62 2.52 -22.17
CA LEU A 183 -0.86 3.93 -22.52
C LEU A 183 -0.10 4.34 -23.80
N ALA A 184 1.15 3.90 -23.94
CA ALA A 184 1.96 4.16 -25.12
C ALA A 184 1.37 3.48 -26.36
N GLU A 185 0.99 2.20 -26.26
CA GLU A 185 0.34 1.46 -27.35
C GLU A 185 -0.97 2.12 -27.81
N LEU A 186 -1.80 2.58 -26.86
CA LEU A 186 -3.05 3.28 -27.17
C LEU A 186 -2.79 4.63 -27.87
N THR A 187 -1.76 5.36 -27.44
CA THR A 187 -1.39 6.65 -28.04
C THR A 187 -0.89 6.48 -29.47
N ASP A 188 -0.08 5.44 -29.73
CA ASP A 188 0.43 5.12 -31.07
C ASP A 188 -0.68 4.70 -32.04
N ALA A 189 -1.60 3.82 -31.58
CA ALA A 189 -2.73 3.38 -32.37
C ALA A 189 -3.69 4.53 -32.75
N THR A 190 -3.92 5.46 -31.81
CA THR A 190 -4.79 6.62 -32.05
C THR A 190 -4.09 7.71 -32.88
N GLY A 191 -2.79 7.91 -32.73
CA GLY A 191 -1.99 8.83 -33.55
C GLY A 191 -1.86 8.36 -35.01
N SER A 192 -1.68 7.06 -35.23
CA SER A 192 -1.61 6.45 -36.57
C SER A 192 -2.94 6.55 -37.33
N ALA A 193 -4.07 6.44 -36.63
CA ALA A 193 -5.40 6.61 -37.24
C ALA A 193 -5.68 8.05 -37.68
N GLY A 194 -5.06 9.06 -37.04
CA GLY A 194 -5.24 10.48 -37.37
C GLY A 194 -4.41 11.00 -38.55
N LEU A 195 -3.43 10.22 -39.04
CA LEU A 195 -2.55 10.59 -40.15
C LEU A 195 -3.03 10.08 -41.53
N VAL A 196 -4.13 9.31 -41.57
CA VAL A 196 -4.68 8.68 -42.80
C VAL A 196 -5.88 9.44 -43.38
N THR A 197 -6.20 10.63 -42.84
CA THR A 197 -7.23 11.54 -43.39
C THR A 197 -6.61 12.77 -44.03
#